data_AF-A0A2P4THT0-F1
#
_entry.id   AF-A0A2P4THT0-F1
#
_cell.length_a   1.000
_cell.length_b   1.000
_cell.length_c   1.000
_cell.angle_alpha   90.00
_cell.angle_beta   90.00
_cell.angle_gamma   90.00
#
_symmetry.space_group_name_H-M   'P 1'
#
loop_
_entity.id
_entity.type
_entity.pdbx_description
1 polymer ?
#
loop_
_entity_poly.entity_id
_entity_poly.type
_entity_poly.pdbx_seq_one_letter_code
_entity_poly.pdbx_strand_id
1 'polypeptide(L)' 'MAASPVVTSKRRQEAVRGVRTEVVCTAFSNAVLVVVTQYGKMGTLVYVDPDTVGDNVGRPSLSTKVLLGKDE' A
#
# COMPACT_ATOMS: atom_id res chain seq x y z
N MET A 1 -6.98 -30.79 -5.98
CA MET A 1 -7.21 -29.51 -6.68
C MET A 1 -6.16 -28.52 -6.20
N ALA A 2 -5.48 -27.82 -7.12
CA ALA A 2 -4.59 -26.73 -6.72
C ALA A 2 -5.47 -25.56 -6.21
N ALA A 3 -5.13 -25.01 -5.03
CA ALA A 3 -5.88 -23.92 -4.45
C ALA A 3 -5.60 -22.63 -5.25
N SER A 4 -6.62 -22.09 -5.90
CA SER A 4 -6.55 -20.76 -6.50
C SER A 4 -6.55 -19.70 -5.39
N PRO A 5 -5.74 -18.65 -5.51
CA PRO A 5 -5.74 -17.57 -4.52
C PRO A 5 -7.09 -16.87 -4.47
N VAL A 6 -7.57 -16.58 -3.26
CA VAL A 6 -8.88 -15.92 -3.02
C VAL A 6 -8.89 -14.47 -3.50
N VAL A 7 -7.73 -13.82 -3.53
CA VAL A 7 -7.56 -12.42 -3.93
C VAL A 7 -6.43 -12.27 -4.95
N THR A 8 -6.55 -11.27 -5.82
CA THR A 8 -5.50 -10.94 -6.80
C THR A 8 -4.34 -10.26 -6.08
N SER A 9 -3.15 -10.83 -6.22
CA SER A 9 -1.92 -10.25 -5.70
C SER A 9 -0.84 -10.24 -6.78
N LYS A 10 -0.08 -9.15 -6.86
CA LYS A 10 1.10 -9.01 -7.71
C LYS A 10 2.29 -8.60 -6.85
N ARG A 11 3.47 -9.14 -7.16
CA ARG A 11 4.72 -8.76 -6.51
C ARG A 11 5.79 -8.43 -7.53
N ARG A 12 6.68 -7.51 -7.19
CA ARG A 12 7.90 -7.23 -7.95
C ARG A 12 9.02 -6.81 -7.01
N GLN A 13 10.23 -7.17 -7.39
CA GLN A 13 11.44 -6.70 -6.76
C GLN A 13 12.22 -5.87 -7.77
N GLU A 14 12.75 -4.72 -7.35
CA GLU A 14 13.52 -3.83 -8.20
C GLU A 14 14.54 -3.03 -7.37
N ALA A 15 15.63 -2.58 -8.01
CA ALA A 15 16.54 -1.63 -7.38
C ALA A 15 15.98 -0.20 -7.54
N VAL A 16 15.52 0.41 -6.44
CA VAL A 16 15.04 1.80 -6.43
C VAL A 16 16.15 2.65 -5.82
N ARG A 17 16.79 3.50 -6.65
CA ARG A 17 17.94 4.34 -6.25
C ARG A 17 19.06 3.52 -5.59
N GLY A 18 19.33 2.32 -6.13
CA GLY A 18 20.39 1.42 -5.64
C GLY A 18 19.98 0.54 -4.45
N VAL A 19 18.79 0.71 -3.88
CA VAL A 19 18.31 -0.12 -2.77
C VAL A 19 17.35 -1.20 -3.28
N ARG A 20 17.64 -2.46 -2.97
CA ARG A 20 16.73 -3.58 -3.26
C ARG A 20 15.40 -3.35 -2.54
N THR A 21 14.35 -3.15 -3.33
CA THR A 21 13.01 -2.83 -2.86
C THR A 21 12.05 -3.90 -3.35
N GLU A 22 11.24 -4.44 -2.45
CA GLU A 22 10.19 -5.41 -2.77
C GLU A 22 8.83 -4.74 -2.60
N VAL A 23 7.99 -4.90 -3.62
CA VAL A 23 6.64 -4.33 -3.67
C VAL A 23 5.64 -5.46 -3.83
N VAL A 24 4.60 -5.47 -3.00
CA VAL A 24 3.45 -6.36 -3.12
C VAL A 24 2.17 -5.53 -3.14
N CYS A 25 1.34 -5.73 -4.16
CA CYS A 25 0.02 -5.11 -4.26
C CYS A 25 -1.05 -6.19 -4.25
N THR A 26 -1.94 -6.15 -3.26
CA THR A 26 -3.05 -7.11 -3.13
C THR A 26 -4.37 -6.36 -3.14
N ALA A 27 -5.29 -6.77 -4.02
CA ALA A 27 -6.60 -6.15 -4.17
C ALA A 27 -7.65 -6.90 -3.33
N PHE A 28 -8.27 -6.17 -2.41
CA PHE A 28 -9.47 -6.60 -1.67
C PHE A 28 -10.69 -5.85 -2.21
N SER A 29 -11.89 -6.21 -1.76
CA SER A 29 -13.15 -5.59 -2.21
C SER A 29 -13.25 -4.11 -1.87
N ASN A 30 -12.65 -3.67 -0.76
CA ASN A 30 -12.77 -2.31 -0.23
C ASN A 30 -11.42 -1.59 -0.04
N ALA A 31 -10.30 -2.26 -0.34
CA ALA A 31 -8.97 -1.71 -0.10
C ALA A 31 -7.93 -2.35 -1.03
N VAL A 32 -6.84 -1.63 -1.25
CA VAL A 32 -5.63 -2.18 -1.85
C VAL A 32 -4.52 -2.16 -0.82
N LEU A 33 -4.00 -3.33 -0.46
CA LEU A 33 -2.82 -3.43 0.38
C LEU A 33 -1.57 -3.26 -0.49
N VAL A 34 -0.80 -2.22 -0.22
CA VAL A 34 0.50 -1.99 -0.85
C VAL A 34 1.59 -2.12 0.21
N VAL A 35 2.44 -3.14 0.06
CA VAL A 35 3.64 -3.32 0.87
C VAL A 35 4.83 -2.83 0.06
N VAL A 36 5.59 -1.89 0.60
CA VAL A 36 6.87 -1.45 0.06
C VAL A 36 7.93 -1.66 1.13
N THR A 37 8.79 -2.64 0.93
CA THR A 37 9.81 -3.01 1.92
C THR A 37 11.21 -2.90 1.34
N GLN A 38 12.11 -2.38 2.16
CA GLN A 38 13.55 -2.42 1.97
C GLN A 38 14.17 -3.07 3.21
N TYR A 39 15.27 -3.80 3.02
CA TYR A 39 15.98 -4.48 4.11
C TYR A 39 15.14 -5.47 4.94
N GLY A 40 14.03 -5.96 4.38
CA GLY A 40 13.13 -6.91 5.04
C GLY A 40 12.32 -6.32 6.20
N LYS A 41 12.25 -5.00 6.34
CA LYS A 41 11.49 -4.32 7.41
C LYS A 41 10.04 -4.12 6.98
N MET A 42 9.10 -4.27 7.93
CA MET A 42 7.70 -3.89 7.68
C MET A 42 7.51 -2.37 7.50
N GLY A 43 8.30 -1.56 8.21
CA GLY A 43 8.17 -0.10 8.20
C GLY A 43 6.94 0.39 8.99
N THR A 44 6.45 1.57 8.60
CA THR A 44 5.25 2.20 9.16
C THR A 44 4.02 1.74 8.39
N LEU A 45 2.95 1.35 9.09
CA LEU A 45 1.67 1.02 8.48
C LEU A 45 0.79 2.26 8.45
N VAL A 46 0.40 2.69 7.24
CA VAL A 46 -0.43 3.88 7.02
C VAL A 46 -1.73 3.47 6.34
N TYR A 47 -2.86 3.87 6.92
CA TYR A 47 -4.17 3.80 6.27
C TYR A 47 -4.43 5.10 5.53
N VAL A 48 -4.87 5.00 4.28
CA VAL A 48 -5.17 6.14 3.41
C VAL A 48 -6.62 6.04 3.00
N ASP A 49 -7.43 7.03 3.36
CA ASP A 49 -8.86 7.09 3.02
C ASP A 49 -9.10 8.26 2.06
N PRO A 50 -9.78 8.07 0.92
CA PRO A 50 -10.23 9.18 0.11
C PRO A 50 -11.34 9.96 0.83
N ASP A 51 -11.00 11.15 1.33
CA ASP A 51 -11.94 12.11 1.86
C ASP A 51 -12.92 12.56 0.77
N THR A 52 -14.21 12.57 1.11
CA THR A 52 -15.30 12.97 0.21
C THR A 52 -15.38 14.49 0.00
N VAL A 53 -14.60 15.27 0.75
CA VAL A 53 -14.62 16.74 0.74
C VAL A 53 -13.32 17.25 0.11
N GLY A 54 -13.25 17.24 -1.21
CA GLY A 54 -12.12 17.79 -1.98
C GLY A 54 -12.52 19.03 -2.76
N ASP A 55 -11.83 20.16 -2.52
CA ASP A 55 -12.00 21.44 -3.23
C ASP A 55 -11.51 21.42 -4.70
N ASN A 56 -10.90 20.31 -5.15
CA ASN A 56 -10.37 20.17 -6.50
C ASN A 56 -11.24 19.22 -7.33
N VAL A 57 -11.94 19.77 -8.32
CA VAL A 57 -12.73 19.04 -9.31
C VAL A 57 -11.88 17.91 -9.93
N GLY A 58 -12.16 16.65 -9.55
CA GLY A 58 -11.62 15.45 -10.18
C GLY A 58 -10.68 14.57 -9.35
N ARG A 59 -10.25 14.97 -8.14
CA ARG A 59 -9.51 14.08 -7.22
C ARG A 59 -9.96 14.27 -5.77
N PRO A 60 -10.34 13.21 -5.04
CA PRO A 60 -10.63 13.32 -3.61
C PRO A 60 -9.38 13.75 -2.86
N SER A 61 -9.56 14.52 -1.78
CA SER A 61 -8.55 14.66 -0.74
C SER A 61 -8.25 13.28 -0.14
N LEU A 62 -7.05 13.08 0.41
CA LEU A 62 -6.69 11.82 1.05
C LEU A 62 -6.37 12.11 2.52
N SER A 63 -7.10 11.48 3.43
CA SER A 63 -6.72 11.45 4.84
C SER A 63 -5.73 10.32 5.06
N THR A 64 -4.73 10.56 5.92
CA THR A 64 -3.75 9.54 6.30
C THR A 64 -3.80 9.30 7.80
N LYS A 65 -3.66 8.05 8.20
CA LYS A 65 -3.56 7.66 9.62
C LYS A 65 -2.46 6.64 9.79
N VAL A 66 -1.47 6.94 10.64
CA VAL A 66 -0.47 5.96 11.05
C VAL A 66 -1.13 4.97 12.02
N LEU A 67 -1.12 3.69 11.64
CA LEU A 67 -1.66 2.60 12.46
C LEU A 67 -0.58 1.94 13.32
N LEU A 68 0.64 1.84 12.79
CA LEU A 68 1.80 1.26 13.47
C LEU A 68 3.06 1.98 13.01
N GLY A 69 4.01 2.18 13.94
CA GLY A 69 5.26 2.91 13.68
C GLY A 69 5.23 4.31 14.29
N LYS A 70 6.17 5.15 13.88
CA LYS A 70 6.25 6.54 14.32
C LYS A 70 5.29 7.40 13.48
N ASP A 71 4.49 8.20 14.15
CA ASP A 71 3.61 9.22 13.56
C ASP A 71 4.33 10.57 13.72
N GLU A 72 4.91 11.07 12.64
CA GLU A 72 5.75 12.28 12.59
C GLU A 72 5.29 13.26 11.52
#